data_AF-A0A7C3I575-F1
#
_entry.id   AF-A0A7C3I575-F1
#
_cell.length_a   1.000
_cell.length_b   1.000
_cell.length_c   1.000
_cell.angle_alpha   90.00
_cell.angle_beta   90.00
_cell.angle_gamma   90.00
#
_symmetry.space_group_name_H-M   'P 1'
#
loop_
_entity.id
_entity.type
_entity.pdbx_description
1 polymer ?
#
loop_
_entity_poly.entity_id
_entity_poly.type
_entity_poly.pdbx_seq_one_letter_code
_entity_poly.pdbx_strand_id
1 'polypeptide(L)'
;MITGARNKKTHGVFITFLSFALLFISGACAKFEKVGVLFIVHGGMDTMQTQFVWDTAMQQFSYDPNHPANGVIHNAALWNAVLQQEVAKKYRLKYDFEYARIGGTDPFREISLCQLAAMKEELAKLGASARLRFEVDWAAWMCGDCIEHYPYPRYMYYPPSGQGDKCTYCGEQESDGPWSGCDPDRYDVDGPVERLLKKGVSRIIAIDLTVGGVRFSKTFDVIELSKRVINQWNTQHNTSVSLVWVNDYKNLMERSYPIAPAGWTMSKGLPTEDAHVPLEGNPNPLAEDLDLAALHVAGIEANFSATVDLKDTGIILLNHALHDNNEVFDPKIDDTLIINKNIKSLLREKYPDINADNIIGAYMGIKDLNPENGLIERTREMRGEDLGYAWLYESNKQLPGHEWGYRYWDALQYLKDRGIKHIVIGFPQIVTDSVLNLVEIHNQIAKEIGFKNWLYWTSGNNDAYPGIGHPFADYWGNWVDTMCGTEPCCFEMGGCDDGRPYPPPRQTELEKKRGDMDPSLAYDVSEYGHLGYDPGAGPPDAGKPMQNQYTGTWALWTPPNDDPRVGTVLAKYVLKAALNELP
;
A
#
# COMPACT_ATOMS: atom_id res chain seq x y z
N MET A 1 -60.58 -10.72 -91.01
CA MET A 1 -60.97 -9.31 -91.16
C MET A 1 -59.79 -8.50 -90.61
N ILE A 2 -59.03 -7.74 -91.42
CA ILE A 2 -59.35 -6.38 -91.88
C ILE A 2 -59.67 -5.50 -90.66
N THR A 3 -58.93 -4.46 -90.23
CA THR A 3 -57.70 -3.72 -90.63
C THR A 3 -57.29 -2.90 -89.37
N GLY A 4 -56.11 -2.31 -89.15
CA GLY A 4 -54.94 -1.97 -89.97
C GLY A 4 -54.39 -0.58 -89.53
N ALA A 5 -53.11 -0.28 -89.79
CA ALA A 5 -52.43 1.02 -89.59
C ALA A 5 -52.12 1.45 -88.12
N ARG A 6 -51.01 2.15 -87.78
CA ARG A 6 -49.91 2.69 -88.63
C ARG A 6 -48.60 2.99 -87.85
N ASN A 7 -47.47 2.67 -88.49
CA ASN A 7 -46.18 3.43 -88.56
C ASN A 7 -45.31 3.75 -87.31
N LYS A 8 -44.02 3.31 -87.42
CA LYS A 8 -42.74 4.10 -87.37
C LYS A 8 -42.50 4.96 -86.11
N LYS A 9 -41.39 4.90 -85.34
CA LYS A 9 -39.92 4.73 -85.58
C LYS A 9 -39.27 4.54 -84.16
N THR A 10 -38.01 4.15 -83.89
CA THR A 10 -36.77 3.83 -84.65
C THR A 10 -35.91 2.77 -83.91
N HIS A 11 -34.65 2.57 -84.33
CA HIS A 11 -33.53 1.83 -83.73
C HIS A 11 -33.00 2.34 -82.38
N GLY A 12 -32.28 1.49 -81.63
CA GLY A 12 -31.42 1.92 -80.52
C GLY A 12 -30.97 0.79 -79.58
N VAL A 13 -30.04 -0.05 -80.01
CA VAL A 13 -29.38 -1.10 -79.22
C VAL A 13 -28.83 -0.58 -77.89
N PHE A 14 -29.09 -1.26 -76.76
CA PHE A 14 -28.04 -1.51 -75.76
C PHE A 14 -28.32 -2.80 -74.97
N ILE A 15 -27.33 -3.69 -74.93
CA ILE A 15 -27.31 -4.89 -74.11
C ILE A 15 -26.81 -4.48 -72.72
N THR A 16 -27.62 -4.67 -71.68
CA THR A 16 -27.17 -4.47 -70.29
C THR A 16 -26.85 -5.82 -69.67
N PHE A 17 -25.57 -6.07 -69.43
CA PHE A 17 -25.09 -7.19 -68.62
C PHE A 17 -25.72 -7.11 -67.22
N LEU A 18 -26.58 -8.07 -66.86
CA LEU A 18 -27.02 -8.25 -65.49
C LEU A 18 -25.96 -9.05 -64.71
N SER A 19 -24.80 -8.42 -64.51
CA SER A 19 -23.74 -8.98 -63.69
C SER A 19 -24.23 -9.08 -62.25
N PHE A 20 -24.34 -10.31 -61.74
CA PHE A 20 -24.59 -10.62 -60.33
C PHE A 20 -23.39 -10.15 -59.50
N ALA A 21 -23.35 -8.86 -59.18
CA ALA A 21 -22.53 -8.36 -58.09
C ALA A 21 -23.17 -8.88 -56.79
N LEU A 22 -22.72 -10.05 -56.31
CA LEU A 22 -22.79 -10.33 -54.89
C LEU A 22 -22.03 -9.21 -54.19
N LEU A 23 -22.79 -8.25 -53.68
CA LEU A 23 -22.35 -7.38 -52.59
C LEU A 23 -22.09 -8.30 -51.40
N PHE A 24 -20.86 -8.84 -51.36
CA PHE A 24 -20.20 -9.17 -50.11
C PHE A 24 -20.10 -7.88 -49.31
N ILE A 25 -21.20 -7.52 -48.64
CA ILE A 25 -21.12 -6.82 -47.38
C ILE A 25 -20.52 -7.84 -46.41
N SER A 26 -19.21 -8.05 -46.55
CA SER A 26 -18.39 -8.40 -45.41
C SER A 26 -18.60 -7.25 -44.44
N GLY A 27 -19.54 -7.43 -43.51
CA GLY A 27 -19.63 -6.59 -42.34
C GLY A 27 -18.26 -6.67 -41.69
N ALA A 28 -17.46 -5.62 -41.89
CA ALA A 28 -16.16 -5.50 -41.27
C ALA A 28 -16.43 -5.39 -39.77
N CYS A 29 -16.46 -6.55 -39.11
CA CYS A 29 -16.65 -6.65 -37.67
C CYS A 29 -15.58 -5.76 -37.06
N ALA A 30 -16.01 -4.61 -36.51
CA ALA A 30 -15.09 -3.54 -36.17
C ALA A 30 -14.06 -4.10 -35.20
N LYS A 31 -12.80 -4.18 -35.65
CA LYS A 31 -11.76 -4.89 -34.90
C LYS A 31 -11.36 -4.03 -33.71
N PHE A 32 -11.97 -4.32 -32.56
CA PHE A 32 -11.59 -3.73 -31.28
C PHE A 32 -10.10 -4.02 -31.02
N GLU A 33 -9.34 -2.99 -30.64
CA GLU A 33 -7.99 -3.18 -30.11
C GLU A 33 -8.11 -3.87 -28.74
N LYS A 34 -7.33 -4.94 -28.49
CA LYS A 34 -7.25 -5.55 -27.16
C LYS A 34 -6.14 -4.88 -26.35
N VAL A 35 -6.51 -4.14 -25.31
CA VAL A 35 -5.57 -3.49 -24.40
C VAL A 35 -5.54 -4.26 -23.08
N GLY A 36 -4.35 -4.65 -22.64
CA GLY A 36 -4.17 -5.26 -21.32
C GLY A 36 -4.20 -4.19 -20.23
N VAL A 37 -4.79 -4.49 -19.09
CA VAL A 37 -4.78 -3.63 -17.91
C VAL A 37 -4.25 -4.44 -16.74
N LEU A 38 -3.21 -3.94 -16.09
CA LEU A 38 -2.62 -4.52 -14.89
C LEU A 38 -2.92 -3.61 -13.70
N PHE A 39 -3.88 -4.00 -12.87
CA PHE A 39 -4.13 -3.30 -11.61
C PHE A 39 -3.10 -3.77 -10.57
N ILE A 40 -2.32 -2.86 -10.01
CA ILE A 40 -1.29 -3.19 -9.01
C ILE A 40 -1.76 -2.75 -7.62
N VAL A 41 -1.63 -3.67 -6.66
CA VAL A 41 -2.00 -3.48 -5.25
C VAL A 41 -0.83 -3.85 -4.35
N HIS A 42 -0.89 -3.43 -3.08
CA HIS A 42 0.10 -3.84 -2.08
C HIS A 42 0.10 -5.37 -1.90
N GLY A 43 -1.10 -5.92 -1.67
CA GLY A 43 -1.29 -7.31 -1.25
C GLY A 43 -0.86 -7.54 0.20
N GLY A 44 -0.84 -8.82 0.58
CA GLY A 44 -0.67 -9.30 1.95
C GLY A 44 -1.02 -10.79 2.02
N MET A 45 -1.80 -11.19 3.00
CA MET A 45 -2.35 -12.55 3.10
C MET A 45 -3.71 -12.45 3.77
N ASP A 46 -4.73 -13.18 3.34
CA ASP A 46 -6.06 -13.05 3.96
C ASP A 46 -6.10 -13.68 5.35
N THR A 47 -5.19 -14.62 5.67
CA THR A 47 -5.09 -15.27 6.98
C THR A 47 -3.63 -15.37 7.42
N MET A 48 -3.37 -15.41 8.72
CA MET A 48 -2.03 -15.75 9.21
C MET A 48 -1.78 -17.24 8.97
N GLN A 49 -0.77 -17.57 8.16
CA GLN A 49 -0.14 -18.90 8.11
C GLN A 49 1.37 -18.76 7.98
N THR A 50 2.15 -19.65 8.61
CA THR A 50 3.62 -19.61 8.55
C THR A 50 4.15 -19.69 7.11
N GLN A 51 3.51 -20.48 6.24
CA GLN A 51 3.82 -20.49 4.80
C GLN A 51 3.70 -19.09 4.19
N PHE A 52 2.57 -18.41 4.43
CA PHE A 52 2.26 -17.12 3.82
C PHE A 52 3.23 -16.03 4.26
N VAL A 53 3.74 -16.09 5.50
CA VAL A 53 4.82 -15.21 5.98
C VAL A 53 6.13 -15.48 5.23
N TRP A 54 6.48 -16.74 4.98
CA TRP A 54 7.66 -17.10 4.18
C TRP A 54 7.52 -16.65 2.72
N ASP A 55 6.39 -16.95 2.09
CA ASP A 55 6.09 -16.63 0.69
C ASP A 55 6.07 -15.12 0.44
N THR A 56 5.47 -14.35 1.37
CA THR A 56 5.47 -12.87 1.41
C THR A 56 6.88 -12.31 1.54
N ALA A 57 7.67 -12.79 2.52
CA ALA A 57 9.02 -12.31 2.76
C ALA A 57 9.94 -12.59 1.56
N MET A 58 9.87 -13.79 1.00
CA MET A 58 10.68 -14.15 -0.17
C MET A 58 10.30 -13.34 -1.40
N GLN A 59 9.01 -13.07 -1.66
CA GLN A 59 8.62 -12.15 -2.73
C GLN A 59 9.17 -10.74 -2.51
N GLN A 60 8.83 -10.11 -1.37
CA GLN A 60 9.24 -8.74 -1.04
C GLN A 60 10.75 -8.54 -1.18
N PHE A 61 11.54 -9.49 -0.70
CA PHE A 61 13.00 -9.37 -0.69
C PHE A 61 13.68 -9.88 -1.97
N SER A 62 12.94 -10.49 -2.90
CA SER A 62 13.45 -10.92 -4.20
C SER A 62 13.64 -9.76 -5.20
N TYR A 63 12.89 -8.66 -5.03
CA TYR A 63 12.95 -7.52 -5.95
C TYR A 63 14.30 -6.80 -5.96
N ASP A 64 15.01 -6.75 -4.83
CA ASP A 64 16.37 -6.22 -4.76
C ASP A 64 17.38 -7.32 -5.12
N PRO A 65 17.98 -7.35 -6.34
CA PRO A 65 18.95 -8.37 -6.73
C PRO A 65 20.22 -8.41 -5.87
N ASN A 66 20.49 -7.39 -5.06
CA ASN A 66 21.63 -7.34 -4.15
C ASN A 66 21.26 -7.84 -2.73
N HIS A 67 19.97 -8.11 -2.45
CA HIS A 67 19.51 -8.57 -1.14
C HIS A 67 19.75 -10.10 -0.96
N PRO A 68 20.17 -10.56 0.24
CA PRO A 68 20.50 -11.97 0.49
C PRO A 68 19.39 -13.00 0.15
N ALA A 69 18.12 -12.59 0.15
CA ALA A 69 17.00 -13.46 -0.20
C ALA A 69 17.13 -14.10 -1.59
N ASN A 70 17.70 -13.39 -2.59
CA ASN A 70 17.96 -13.95 -3.92
C ASN A 70 18.96 -15.13 -3.90
N GLY A 71 19.81 -15.26 -2.88
CA GLY A 71 20.65 -16.43 -2.64
C GLY A 71 20.00 -17.51 -1.78
N VAL A 72 18.91 -17.21 -1.08
CA VAL A 72 18.15 -18.14 -0.23
C VAL A 72 17.07 -18.88 -1.01
N ILE A 73 16.33 -18.18 -1.88
CA ILE A 73 15.20 -18.75 -2.65
C ILE A 73 15.60 -20.05 -3.40
N HIS A 74 16.82 -20.10 -3.94
CA HIS A 74 17.34 -21.22 -4.71
C HIS A 74 18.39 -22.07 -3.96
N ASN A 75 18.31 -22.13 -2.63
CA ASN A 75 19.20 -22.92 -1.80
C ASN A 75 18.42 -23.61 -0.67
N ALA A 76 18.12 -24.90 -0.86
CA ALA A 76 17.29 -25.68 0.05
C ALA A 76 17.85 -25.82 1.48
N ALA A 77 19.16 -25.60 1.66
CA ALA A 77 19.81 -25.63 2.97
C ALA A 77 19.61 -24.33 3.78
N LEU A 78 19.02 -23.27 3.19
CA LEU A 78 18.81 -21.97 3.83
C LEU A 78 17.34 -21.59 4.04
N TRP A 79 16.38 -22.37 3.52
CA TRP A 79 14.96 -22.00 3.54
C TRP A 79 14.38 -21.81 4.95
N ASN A 80 14.75 -22.66 5.93
CA ASN A 80 14.28 -22.51 7.31
C ASN A 80 14.83 -21.25 8.01
N ALA A 81 16.01 -20.78 7.62
CA ALA A 81 16.67 -19.63 8.24
C ALA A 81 15.85 -18.34 8.09
N VAL A 82 14.92 -18.27 7.13
CA VAL A 82 13.99 -17.16 6.90
C VAL A 82 13.08 -16.93 8.12
N LEU A 83 12.44 -17.98 8.64
CA LEU A 83 11.45 -17.86 9.73
C LEU A 83 12.08 -17.79 11.12
N GLN A 84 13.38 -18.10 11.21
CA GLN A 84 14.17 -17.94 12.44
C GLN A 84 14.65 -16.51 12.68
N GLN A 85 14.59 -15.63 11.67
CA GLN A 85 14.92 -14.22 11.82
C GLN A 85 13.99 -13.52 12.81
N GLU A 86 14.53 -12.57 13.59
CA GLU A 86 13.79 -11.78 14.57
C GLU A 86 12.56 -11.08 13.94
N VAL A 87 12.76 -10.46 12.77
CA VAL A 87 11.68 -9.77 12.05
C VAL A 87 10.52 -10.70 11.65
N ALA A 88 10.83 -11.95 11.28
CA ALA A 88 9.80 -12.94 10.96
C ALA A 88 9.03 -13.41 12.20
N LYS A 89 9.72 -13.54 13.36
CA LYS A 89 9.09 -13.83 14.65
C LYS A 89 8.16 -12.70 15.09
N LYS A 90 8.63 -11.44 15.00
CA LYS A 90 7.82 -10.23 15.24
C LYS A 90 6.55 -10.24 14.38
N TYR A 91 6.67 -10.42 13.06
CA TYR A 91 5.50 -10.38 12.18
C TYR A 91 4.51 -11.51 12.46
N ARG A 92 4.98 -12.73 12.77
CA ARG A 92 4.07 -13.83 13.17
C ARG A 92 3.24 -13.45 14.39
N LEU A 93 3.90 -13.11 15.51
CA LEU A 93 3.23 -12.74 16.76
C LEU A 93 2.30 -11.51 16.61
N LYS A 94 2.70 -10.52 15.81
CA LYS A 94 1.87 -9.34 15.52
C LYS A 94 0.61 -9.74 14.74
N TYR A 95 0.75 -10.48 13.64
CA TYR A 95 -0.37 -10.87 12.80
C TYR A 95 -1.28 -11.93 13.47
N ASP A 96 -0.74 -12.83 14.30
CA ASP A 96 -1.54 -13.75 15.14
C ASP A 96 -2.55 -12.96 16.00
N PHE A 97 -2.12 -11.85 16.60
CA PHE A 97 -3.00 -10.95 17.35
C PHE A 97 -3.94 -10.15 16.45
N GLU A 98 -3.41 -9.50 15.42
CA GLU A 98 -4.16 -8.54 14.59
C GLU A 98 -5.28 -9.23 13.80
N TYR A 99 -5.02 -10.40 13.21
CA TYR A 99 -6.03 -11.15 12.45
C TYR A 99 -7.11 -11.67 13.38
N ALA A 100 -6.73 -12.26 14.52
CA ALA A 100 -7.69 -12.70 15.54
C ALA A 100 -8.60 -11.55 16.02
N ARG A 101 -8.06 -10.32 16.08
CA ARG A 101 -8.81 -9.12 16.49
C ARG A 101 -9.90 -8.69 15.51
N ILE A 102 -9.74 -8.96 14.21
CA ILE A 102 -10.72 -8.62 13.15
C ILE A 102 -11.54 -9.83 12.67
N GLY A 103 -11.58 -10.93 13.45
CA GLY A 103 -12.36 -12.13 13.12
C GLY A 103 -11.62 -13.22 12.36
N GLY A 104 -10.30 -13.08 12.17
CA GLY A 104 -9.41 -14.09 11.61
C GLY A 104 -9.03 -13.87 10.14
N THR A 105 -9.67 -12.92 9.45
CA THR A 105 -9.46 -12.67 8.02
C THR A 105 -9.21 -11.19 7.74
N ASP A 106 -8.14 -10.86 7.01
CA ASP A 106 -7.88 -9.51 6.52
C ASP A 106 -8.76 -9.21 5.28
N PRO A 107 -9.57 -8.14 5.28
CA PRO A 107 -10.51 -7.84 4.19
C PRO A 107 -9.84 -7.26 2.93
N PHE A 108 -8.53 -6.98 2.95
CA PHE A 108 -7.83 -6.25 1.91
C PHE A 108 -8.04 -6.82 0.51
N ARG A 109 -7.94 -8.15 0.35
CA ARG A 109 -8.07 -8.80 -0.96
C ARG A 109 -9.50 -8.75 -1.47
N GLU A 110 -10.49 -9.03 -0.64
CA GLU A 110 -11.91 -8.98 -1.02
C GLU A 110 -12.30 -7.58 -1.50
N ILE A 111 -11.95 -6.55 -0.73
CA ILE A 111 -12.23 -5.15 -1.08
C ILE A 111 -11.47 -4.74 -2.36
N SER A 112 -10.21 -5.12 -2.51
CA SER A 112 -9.43 -4.86 -3.72
C SER A 112 -10.02 -5.53 -4.97
N LEU A 113 -10.63 -6.71 -4.81
CA LEU A 113 -11.36 -7.40 -5.89
C LEU A 113 -12.67 -6.70 -6.25
N CYS A 114 -13.36 -6.07 -5.28
CA CYS A 114 -14.51 -5.20 -5.55
C CYS A 114 -14.12 -3.93 -6.33
N GLN A 115 -13.02 -3.26 -5.95
CA GLN A 115 -12.46 -2.12 -6.71
C GLN A 115 -12.11 -2.53 -8.15
N LEU A 116 -11.45 -3.69 -8.31
CA LEU A 116 -11.12 -4.28 -9.61
C LEU A 116 -12.38 -4.61 -10.44
N ALA A 117 -13.46 -5.07 -9.81
CA ALA A 117 -14.73 -5.36 -10.46
C ALA A 117 -15.42 -4.07 -10.95
N ALA A 118 -15.47 -3.03 -10.11
CA ALA A 118 -15.99 -1.71 -10.49
C ALA A 118 -15.20 -1.09 -11.66
N MET A 119 -13.86 -1.18 -11.61
CA MET A 119 -13.01 -0.74 -12.73
C MET A 119 -13.29 -1.53 -14.01
N LYS A 120 -13.45 -2.86 -13.93
CA LYS A 120 -13.80 -3.71 -15.09
C LYS A 120 -15.14 -3.33 -15.70
N GLU A 121 -16.15 -3.03 -14.89
CA GLU A 121 -17.46 -2.61 -15.38
C GLU A 121 -17.38 -1.28 -16.12
N GLU A 122 -16.69 -0.29 -15.55
CA GLU A 122 -16.57 1.03 -16.16
C GLU A 122 -15.70 1.00 -17.43
N LEU A 123 -14.60 0.26 -17.42
CA LEU A 123 -13.79 0.01 -18.63
C LEU A 123 -14.57 -0.67 -19.75
N ALA A 124 -15.56 -1.52 -19.45
CA ALA A 124 -16.41 -2.10 -20.47
C ALA A 124 -17.29 -1.04 -21.17
N LYS A 125 -17.84 -0.09 -20.41
CA LYS A 125 -18.66 1.03 -20.95
C LYS A 125 -17.80 2.00 -21.77
N LEU A 126 -16.65 2.41 -21.21
CA LEU A 126 -15.72 3.34 -21.84
C LEU A 126 -15.06 2.74 -23.09
N GLY A 127 -14.58 1.50 -23.01
CA GLY A 127 -13.96 0.78 -24.12
C GLY A 127 -14.89 0.57 -25.30
N ALA A 128 -16.16 0.22 -25.06
CA ALA A 128 -17.18 0.10 -26.11
C ALA A 128 -17.30 1.38 -26.95
N SER A 129 -17.28 2.55 -26.28
CA SER A 129 -17.34 3.87 -26.92
C SER A 129 -16.06 4.20 -27.70
N ALA A 130 -14.89 3.83 -27.16
CA ALA A 130 -13.57 4.09 -27.74
C ALA A 130 -13.11 3.05 -28.80
N ARG A 131 -13.91 2.00 -29.07
CA ARG A 131 -13.51 0.81 -29.86
C ARG A 131 -12.31 0.04 -29.29
N LEU A 132 -12.17 0.07 -27.97
CA LEU A 132 -11.18 -0.69 -27.20
C LEU A 132 -11.84 -1.83 -26.44
N ARG A 133 -11.16 -2.97 -26.34
CA ARG A 133 -11.54 -4.08 -25.46
C ARG A 133 -10.44 -4.22 -24.41
N PHE A 134 -10.77 -3.89 -23.17
CA PHE A 134 -9.86 -4.07 -22.06
C PHE A 134 -9.88 -5.53 -21.57
N GLU A 135 -8.70 -6.12 -21.43
CA GLU A 135 -8.48 -7.38 -20.73
C GLU A 135 -7.76 -7.07 -19.43
N VAL A 136 -8.43 -7.26 -18.29
CA VAL A 136 -7.94 -6.80 -16.99
C VAL A 136 -7.50 -7.96 -16.11
N ASP A 137 -6.29 -7.87 -15.57
CA ASP A 137 -5.71 -8.76 -14.55
C ASP A 137 -5.08 -7.90 -13.44
N TRP A 138 -4.55 -8.51 -12.37
CA TRP A 138 -3.97 -7.76 -11.25
C TRP A 138 -2.69 -8.40 -10.71
N ALA A 139 -1.82 -7.59 -10.12
CA ALA A 139 -0.58 -8.03 -9.47
C ALA A 139 -0.46 -7.47 -8.05
N ALA A 140 0.12 -8.26 -7.15
CA ALA A 140 0.49 -7.84 -5.81
C ALA A 140 2.00 -7.56 -5.74
N TRP A 141 2.40 -6.51 -5.00
CA TRP A 141 3.81 -6.33 -4.63
C TRP A 141 4.25 -7.37 -3.59
N MET A 142 3.40 -7.72 -2.63
CA MET A 142 3.61 -8.88 -1.76
C MET A 142 2.32 -9.70 -1.66
N CYS A 143 2.39 -11.01 -1.75
CA CYS A 143 1.26 -11.88 -1.41
C CYS A 143 1.73 -13.19 -0.80
N GLY A 144 1.07 -13.66 0.26
CA GLY A 144 1.33 -14.99 0.82
C GLY A 144 0.43 -16.08 0.24
N ASP A 145 -0.80 -15.72 -0.16
CA ASP A 145 -1.89 -16.65 -0.44
C ASP A 145 -2.52 -16.47 -1.84
N CYS A 146 -1.82 -15.77 -2.73
CA CYS A 146 -2.22 -15.49 -4.13
C CYS A 146 -1.00 -15.43 -5.06
N ILE A 147 -0.19 -16.49 -5.04
CA ILE A 147 1.14 -16.54 -5.68
C ILE A 147 1.07 -16.37 -7.20
N GLU A 148 -0.02 -16.82 -7.82
CA GLU A 148 -0.33 -16.59 -9.23
C GLU A 148 -0.53 -15.11 -9.59
N HIS A 149 -0.61 -14.21 -8.61
CA HIS A 149 -0.66 -12.75 -8.77
C HIS A 149 0.67 -12.05 -8.47
N TYR A 150 1.77 -12.78 -8.29
CA TYR A 150 3.11 -12.18 -8.38
C TYR A 150 3.35 -11.69 -9.81
N PRO A 151 4.07 -10.57 -10.07
CA PRO A 151 4.38 -10.12 -11.43
C PRO A 151 5.13 -11.16 -12.27
N TYR A 152 5.98 -11.98 -11.63
CA TYR A 152 6.69 -13.09 -12.27
C TYR A 152 6.86 -14.29 -11.30
N PRO A 153 5.83 -15.14 -11.11
CA PRO A 153 5.86 -16.22 -10.11
C PRO A 153 7.03 -17.20 -10.36
N ARG A 154 7.26 -17.54 -11.63
CA ARG A 154 8.34 -18.41 -12.10
C ARG A 154 9.76 -17.92 -11.82
N TYR A 155 9.96 -16.63 -11.50
CA TYR A 155 11.25 -16.14 -11.00
C TYR A 155 11.61 -16.75 -9.64
N MET A 156 10.61 -16.96 -8.78
CA MET A 156 10.79 -17.65 -7.50
C MET A 156 11.08 -19.13 -7.71
N TYR A 157 10.39 -19.78 -8.65
CA TYR A 157 10.53 -21.23 -8.87
C TYR A 157 11.86 -21.63 -9.51
N TYR A 158 12.26 -20.96 -10.60
CA TYR A 158 13.38 -21.40 -11.43
C TYR A 158 14.68 -20.66 -11.09
N PRO A 159 15.77 -21.37 -10.72
CA PRO A 159 17.04 -20.73 -10.42
C PRO A 159 17.61 -19.96 -11.62
N PRO A 160 18.19 -18.76 -11.42
CA PRO A 160 18.90 -18.02 -12.46
C PRO A 160 19.93 -18.89 -13.17
N SER A 161 19.93 -18.86 -14.51
CA SER A 161 20.79 -19.69 -15.37
C SER A 161 20.69 -21.22 -15.19
N GLY A 162 19.71 -21.72 -14.41
CA GLY A 162 19.57 -23.15 -14.10
C GLY A 162 20.55 -23.68 -13.05
N GLN A 163 21.19 -22.80 -12.26
CA GLN A 163 22.13 -23.18 -11.20
C GLN A 163 21.55 -22.87 -9.82
N GLY A 164 21.31 -23.91 -9.02
CA GLY A 164 20.66 -23.83 -7.71
C GLY A 164 19.47 -24.78 -7.62
N ASP A 165 18.79 -24.77 -6.49
CA ASP A 165 17.57 -25.54 -6.26
C ASP A 165 16.35 -24.83 -6.86
N LYS A 166 15.35 -25.62 -7.28
CA LYS A 166 14.00 -25.08 -7.50
C LYS A 166 13.41 -24.68 -6.15
N CYS A 167 12.69 -23.56 -6.08
CA CYS A 167 11.98 -23.18 -4.87
C CYS A 167 10.73 -24.07 -4.69
N THR A 168 10.86 -25.13 -3.89
CA THR A 168 9.80 -26.10 -3.60
C THR A 168 9.50 -26.21 -2.11
N TYR A 169 9.88 -25.21 -1.31
CA TYR A 169 9.80 -25.29 0.14
C TYR A 169 8.36 -25.39 0.64
N CYS A 170 8.08 -26.39 1.46
CA CYS A 170 6.79 -26.57 2.13
C CYS A 170 6.94 -26.72 3.65
N GLY A 171 7.96 -26.08 4.23
CA GLY A 171 8.13 -26.00 5.68
C GLY A 171 8.65 -27.29 6.33
N GLU A 172 9.27 -28.20 5.58
CA GLU A 172 9.72 -29.54 6.04
C GLU A 172 10.69 -29.52 7.24
N GLN A 173 11.19 -28.33 7.61
CA GLN A 173 12.15 -28.07 8.67
C GLN A 173 11.60 -27.14 9.77
N GLU A 174 10.34 -26.71 9.67
CA GLU A 174 9.66 -25.87 10.66
C GLU A 174 8.87 -26.71 11.67
N SER A 175 8.60 -26.15 12.85
CA SER A 175 7.91 -26.85 13.94
C SER A 175 6.44 -27.17 13.65
N ASP A 176 5.82 -26.44 12.72
CA ASP A 176 4.44 -26.62 12.25
C ASP A 176 4.36 -27.27 10.86
N GLY A 177 5.50 -27.73 10.32
CA GLY A 177 5.60 -28.26 8.97
C GLY A 177 5.72 -29.80 8.87
N PRO A 178 5.66 -30.35 7.64
CA PRO A 178 5.36 -29.65 6.39
C PRO A 178 3.94 -29.08 6.37
N TRP A 179 3.78 -27.88 5.80
CA TRP A 179 2.53 -27.12 5.91
C TRP A 179 1.38 -27.77 5.14
N SER A 180 0.21 -27.80 5.77
CA SER A 180 -0.98 -28.45 5.23
C SER A 180 -1.45 -27.78 3.94
N GLY A 181 -1.53 -28.54 2.84
CA GLY A 181 -1.99 -28.02 1.56
C GLY A 181 -0.95 -27.24 0.75
N CYS A 182 0.31 -27.14 1.22
CA CYS A 182 1.38 -26.55 0.43
C CYS A 182 1.63 -27.34 -0.86
N ASP A 183 1.60 -26.63 -1.99
CA ASP A 183 2.04 -27.15 -3.28
C ASP A 183 3.52 -26.79 -3.50
N PRO A 184 4.44 -27.77 -3.66
CA PRO A 184 5.84 -27.50 -3.96
C PRO A 184 6.04 -26.84 -5.33
N ASP A 185 5.09 -26.96 -6.25
CA ASP A 185 5.15 -26.37 -7.59
C ASP A 185 4.32 -25.07 -7.71
N ARG A 186 3.83 -24.49 -6.58
CA ARG A 186 2.97 -23.29 -6.53
C ARG A 186 3.47 -22.07 -7.31
N TYR A 187 4.79 -21.97 -7.50
CA TYR A 187 5.43 -20.88 -8.24
C TYR A 187 5.56 -21.13 -9.76
N ASP A 188 5.33 -22.34 -10.28
CA ASP A 188 5.42 -22.66 -11.72
C ASP A 188 4.15 -22.32 -12.51
N VAL A 189 3.57 -21.16 -12.21
CA VAL A 189 2.27 -20.70 -12.73
C VAL A 189 2.42 -19.46 -13.61
N ASP A 190 1.44 -19.26 -14.50
CA ASP A 190 1.36 -18.06 -15.33
C ASP A 190 1.02 -16.84 -14.46
N GLY A 191 1.95 -15.89 -14.34
CA GLY A 191 1.68 -14.59 -13.72
C GLY A 191 0.68 -13.74 -14.53
N PRO A 192 0.15 -12.65 -13.94
CA PRO A 192 -0.90 -11.83 -14.56
C PRO A 192 -0.46 -11.23 -15.90
N VAL A 193 0.82 -10.83 -16.01
CA VAL A 193 1.41 -10.31 -17.24
C VAL A 193 1.42 -11.38 -18.34
N GLU A 194 1.80 -12.62 -18.02
CA GLU A 194 1.80 -13.73 -18.97
C GLU A 194 0.38 -14.10 -19.41
N ARG A 195 -0.59 -14.08 -18.48
CA ARG A 195 -2.02 -14.30 -18.80
C ARG A 195 -2.57 -13.21 -19.73
N LEU A 196 -2.20 -11.94 -19.53
CA LEU A 196 -2.56 -10.84 -20.44
C LEU A 196 -1.93 -11.03 -21.83
N LEU A 197 -0.65 -11.37 -21.90
CA LEU A 197 0.07 -11.61 -23.16
C LEU A 197 -0.55 -12.79 -23.95
N LYS A 198 -0.88 -13.90 -23.28
CA LYS A 198 -1.58 -15.06 -23.88
C LYS A 198 -2.98 -14.73 -24.44
N LYS A 199 -3.64 -13.66 -23.97
CA LYS A 199 -4.90 -13.16 -24.54
C LYS A 199 -4.72 -12.38 -25.86
N GLY A 200 -3.48 -12.07 -26.24
CA GLY A 200 -3.14 -11.35 -27.48
C GLY A 200 -3.45 -9.85 -27.40
N VAL A 201 -3.06 -9.21 -26.29
CA VAL A 201 -3.13 -7.74 -26.13
C VAL A 201 -2.04 -7.04 -26.96
N SER A 202 -2.32 -5.84 -27.45
CA SER A 202 -1.35 -5.01 -28.22
C SER A 202 -0.34 -4.30 -27.32
N ARG A 203 -0.77 -3.90 -26.12
CA ARG A 203 -0.05 -3.13 -25.10
C ARG A 203 -0.69 -3.38 -23.74
N ILE A 204 0.06 -3.14 -22.68
CA ILE A 204 -0.39 -3.24 -21.29
C ILE A 204 -0.37 -1.83 -20.65
N ILE A 205 -1.41 -1.50 -19.92
CA ILE A 205 -1.50 -0.28 -19.12
C ILE A 205 -1.53 -0.71 -17.66
N ALA A 206 -0.49 -0.37 -16.91
CA ALA A 206 -0.42 -0.58 -15.48
C ALA A 206 -0.98 0.64 -14.75
N ILE A 207 -1.79 0.42 -13.72
CA ILE A 207 -2.33 1.46 -12.83
C ILE A 207 -2.33 0.91 -11.41
N ASP A 208 -1.93 1.71 -10.43
CA ASP A 208 -1.76 1.20 -9.07
C ASP A 208 -2.44 2.04 -7.99
N LEU A 209 -2.85 1.34 -6.94
CA LEU A 209 -3.21 1.89 -5.64
C LEU A 209 -2.40 1.23 -4.52
N THR A 210 -1.16 0.79 -4.81
CA THR A 210 -0.26 0.11 -3.86
C THR A 210 -0.13 0.88 -2.54
N VAL A 211 -0.17 2.21 -2.61
CA VAL A 211 -0.22 3.13 -1.47
C VAL A 211 -1.10 4.35 -1.79
N GLY A 212 -2.34 4.10 -2.25
CA GLY A 212 -3.32 5.17 -2.50
C GLY A 212 -3.02 6.07 -3.70
N GLY A 213 -2.36 5.52 -4.71
CA GLY A 213 -2.18 6.16 -6.02
C GLY A 213 -0.94 7.05 -6.16
N VAL A 214 -0.19 7.30 -5.08
CA VAL A 214 1.16 7.91 -5.19
C VAL A 214 2.14 6.93 -5.84
N ARG A 215 3.15 7.45 -6.56
CA ARG A 215 4.27 6.62 -7.03
C ARG A 215 5.00 6.02 -5.82
N PHE A 216 5.60 4.84 -6.01
CA PHE A 216 6.35 4.15 -4.97
C PHE A 216 7.34 3.17 -5.60
N SER A 217 8.53 3.03 -5.01
CA SER A 217 9.54 2.03 -5.35
C SER A 217 8.94 0.62 -5.36
N LYS A 218 8.01 0.31 -4.45
CA LYS A 218 7.29 -0.97 -4.42
C LYS A 218 6.48 -1.24 -5.69
N THR A 219 5.77 -0.23 -6.22
CA THR A 219 5.09 -0.38 -7.51
C THR A 219 6.13 -0.49 -8.63
N PHE A 220 7.20 0.31 -8.59
CA PHE A 220 8.28 0.26 -9.57
C PHE A 220 8.93 -1.15 -9.66
N ASP A 221 9.12 -1.84 -8.54
CA ASP A 221 9.58 -3.24 -8.48
C ASP A 221 8.66 -4.19 -9.30
N VAL A 222 7.34 -4.03 -9.16
CA VAL A 222 6.32 -4.79 -9.91
C VAL A 222 6.37 -4.43 -11.40
N ILE A 223 6.58 -3.15 -11.74
CA ILE A 223 6.70 -2.66 -13.12
C ILE A 223 7.94 -3.25 -13.80
N GLU A 224 9.11 -3.26 -13.14
CA GLU A 224 10.35 -3.78 -13.71
C GLU A 224 10.31 -5.30 -13.93
N LEU A 225 9.77 -6.08 -12.98
CA LEU A 225 9.53 -7.51 -13.22
C LEU A 225 8.49 -7.74 -14.33
N SER A 226 7.45 -6.90 -14.43
CA SER A 226 6.47 -6.97 -15.52
C SER A 226 7.11 -6.70 -16.89
N LYS A 227 7.94 -5.66 -17.00
CA LYS A 227 8.74 -5.37 -18.21
C LYS A 227 9.64 -6.55 -18.58
N ARG A 228 10.28 -7.21 -17.60
CA ARG A 228 11.12 -8.39 -17.84
C ARG A 228 10.33 -9.54 -18.48
N VAL A 229 9.12 -9.84 -17.99
CA VAL A 229 8.23 -10.86 -18.59
C VAL A 229 7.82 -10.46 -20.02
N ILE A 230 7.47 -9.19 -20.24
CA ILE A 230 7.10 -8.66 -21.57
C ILE A 230 8.26 -8.76 -22.55
N ASN A 231 9.48 -8.38 -22.14
CA ASN A 231 10.68 -8.44 -22.98
C ASN A 231 11.03 -9.88 -23.37
N GLN A 232 10.92 -10.82 -22.43
CA GLN A 232 11.08 -12.25 -22.70
C GLN A 232 10.03 -12.76 -23.69
N TRP A 233 8.75 -12.41 -23.50
CA TRP A 233 7.67 -12.79 -24.41
C TRP A 233 7.86 -12.21 -25.82
N ASN A 234 8.19 -10.92 -25.91
CA ASN A 234 8.46 -10.20 -27.16
C ASN A 234 9.58 -10.89 -27.95
N THR A 235 10.66 -11.29 -27.27
CA THR A 235 11.78 -12.03 -27.87
C THR A 235 11.36 -13.42 -28.35
N GLN A 236 10.63 -14.18 -27.52
CA GLN A 236 10.24 -15.56 -27.83
C GLN A 236 9.19 -15.66 -28.95
N HIS A 237 8.28 -14.69 -29.04
CA HIS A 237 7.14 -14.72 -29.96
C HIS A 237 7.27 -13.73 -31.13
N ASN A 238 8.39 -13.01 -31.23
CA ASN A 238 8.62 -11.93 -32.21
C ASN A 238 7.47 -10.89 -32.20
N THR A 239 7.18 -10.37 -31.01
CA THR A 239 6.15 -9.34 -30.76
C THR A 239 6.76 -8.08 -30.14
N SER A 240 5.98 -7.01 -30.04
CA SER A 240 6.44 -5.69 -29.56
C SER A 240 5.42 -5.06 -28.61
N VAL A 241 4.92 -5.84 -27.65
CA VAL A 241 4.00 -5.36 -26.61
C VAL A 241 4.75 -4.39 -25.71
N SER A 242 4.18 -3.21 -25.45
CA SER A 242 4.72 -2.22 -24.51
C SER A 242 3.94 -2.21 -23.19
N LEU A 243 4.54 -1.61 -22.16
CA LEU A 243 3.87 -1.28 -20.89
C LEU A 243 3.92 0.24 -20.67
N VAL A 244 2.81 0.82 -20.23
CA VAL A 244 2.73 2.20 -19.73
C VAL A 244 2.21 2.16 -18.29
N TRP A 245 2.92 2.76 -17.34
CA TRP A 245 2.43 2.93 -15.97
C TRP A 245 1.75 4.30 -15.85
N VAL A 246 0.48 4.33 -15.47
CA VAL A 246 -0.33 5.56 -15.41
C VAL A 246 0.22 6.57 -14.40
N ASN A 247 0.56 6.11 -13.20
CA ASN A 247 0.98 6.98 -12.10
C ASN A 247 2.35 7.65 -12.38
N ASP A 248 3.16 7.05 -13.26
CA ASP A 248 4.45 7.60 -13.74
C ASP A 248 4.58 7.57 -15.27
N TYR A 249 3.55 8.02 -16.00
CA TYR A 249 3.44 7.88 -17.47
C TYR A 249 4.53 8.60 -18.30
N LYS A 250 5.32 9.49 -17.67
CA LYS A 250 6.52 10.12 -18.25
C LYS A 250 7.80 9.38 -17.88
N ASN A 251 7.70 8.20 -17.26
CA ASN A 251 8.78 7.38 -16.76
C ASN A 251 9.81 8.23 -15.98
N LEU A 252 9.38 8.98 -14.97
CA LEU A 252 10.31 9.72 -14.10
C LEU A 252 11.22 8.74 -13.39
N MET A 253 10.65 7.76 -12.68
CA MET A 253 11.39 6.83 -11.81
C MET A 253 12.40 5.97 -12.56
N GLU A 254 12.14 5.66 -13.82
CA GLU A 254 13.08 4.95 -14.71
C GLU A 254 14.18 5.87 -15.23
N ARG A 255 13.89 7.16 -15.46
CA ARG A 255 14.87 8.15 -15.94
C ARG A 255 15.74 8.73 -14.81
N SER A 256 15.22 8.78 -13.59
CA SER A 256 15.96 9.12 -12.37
C SER A 256 16.57 7.91 -11.67
N TYR A 257 16.44 6.70 -12.22
CA TYR A 257 17.05 5.53 -11.59
C TYR A 257 18.58 5.66 -11.59
N PRO A 258 19.27 5.46 -10.46
CA PRO A 258 20.69 5.78 -10.37
C PRO A 258 21.60 4.99 -11.33
N ILE A 259 22.62 5.68 -11.82
CA ILE A 259 23.51 5.21 -12.89
C ILE A 259 24.65 4.35 -12.32
N ALA A 260 25.25 4.78 -11.20
CA ALA A 260 26.38 4.08 -10.59
C ALA A 260 26.23 3.94 -9.07
N PRO A 261 26.65 2.80 -8.48
CA PRO A 261 27.20 1.59 -9.14
C PRO A 261 26.17 0.85 -10.01
N ALA A 262 26.64 0.17 -11.07
CA ALA A 262 25.77 -0.58 -11.97
C ALA A 262 24.90 -1.62 -11.21
N GLY A 263 23.62 -1.69 -11.59
CA GLY A 263 22.61 -2.45 -10.84
C GLY A 263 22.45 -1.93 -9.41
N TRP A 264 22.41 -0.60 -9.24
CA TRP A 264 22.18 0.05 -7.95
C TRP A 264 20.84 -0.43 -7.36
N THR A 265 20.81 -0.55 -6.04
CA THR A 265 19.60 -0.65 -5.21
C THR A 265 19.93 -0.04 -3.85
N MET A 266 18.92 0.25 -3.02
CA MET A 266 19.13 0.77 -1.66
C MET A 266 20.10 -0.07 -0.80
N SER A 267 20.19 -1.39 -1.03
CA SER A 267 21.15 -2.27 -0.33
C SER A 267 22.63 -1.94 -0.63
N LYS A 268 22.93 -1.15 -1.66
CA LYS A 268 24.27 -0.62 -1.97
C LYS A 268 24.56 0.75 -1.32
N GLY A 269 23.59 1.33 -0.59
CA GLY A 269 23.68 2.68 -0.03
C GLY A 269 23.42 3.77 -1.07
N LEU A 270 23.84 5.01 -0.79
CA LEU A 270 23.69 6.13 -1.72
C LEU A 270 24.42 5.88 -3.06
N PRO A 271 23.86 6.31 -4.20
CA PRO A 271 24.53 6.21 -5.49
C PRO A 271 25.75 7.15 -5.57
N THR A 272 26.67 6.83 -6.47
CA THR A 272 27.85 7.66 -6.79
C THR A 272 27.68 8.47 -8.08
N GLU A 273 26.74 8.09 -8.92
CA GLU A 273 26.35 8.81 -10.13
C GLU A 273 24.83 8.66 -10.31
N ASP A 274 24.17 9.78 -10.56
CA ASP A 274 22.72 9.92 -10.57
C ASP A 274 22.29 10.82 -11.73
N ALA A 275 21.07 10.63 -12.22
CA ALA A 275 20.55 11.33 -13.38
C ALA A 275 19.95 12.71 -13.04
N HIS A 276 19.61 12.97 -11.78
CA HIS A 276 19.13 14.26 -11.28
C HIS A 276 17.96 14.84 -12.11
N VAL A 277 16.94 14.01 -12.35
CA VAL A 277 15.81 14.36 -13.24
C VAL A 277 14.77 15.17 -12.46
N PRO A 278 14.44 16.42 -12.87
CA PRO A 278 13.50 17.24 -12.12
C PRO A 278 12.10 16.63 -12.01
N LEU A 279 11.48 16.75 -10.82
CA LEU A 279 10.07 16.40 -10.61
C LEU A 279 9.11 17.32 -11.40
N GLU A 280 9.48 18.59 -11.58
CA GLU A 280 8.69 19.55 -12.35
C GLU A 280 8.47 19.06 -13.79
N GLY A 281 7.22 19.11 -14.27
CA GLY A 281 6.82 18.59 -15.57
C GLY A 281 6.52 17.09 -15.62
N ASN A 282 6.75 16.36 -14.52
CA ASN A 282 6.53 14.91 -14.38
C ASN A 282 5.46 14.61 -13.31
N PRO A 283 4.20 15.05 -13.51
CA PRO A 283 3.12 14.89 -12.54
C PRO A 283 2.68 13.44 -12.40
N ASN A 284 2.04 13.12 -11.27
CA ASN A 284 1.26 11.90 -11.10
C ASN A 284 -0.23 12.24 -11.25
N PRO A 285 -0.89 11.78 -12.34
CA PRO A 285 -2.26 12.18 -12.64
C PRO A 285 -3.31 11.60 -11.67
N LEU A 286 -2.97 10.58 -10.86
CA LEU A 286 -3.85 10.03 -9.83
C LEU A 286 -3.73 10.80 -8.52
N ALA A 287 -2.51 11.16 -8.09
CA ALA A 287 -2.29 11.99 -6.90
C ALA A 287 -2.90 13.40 -7.05
N GLU A 288 -2.92 13.93 -8.27
CA GLU A 288 -3.56 15.21 -8.61
C GLU A 288 -5.09 15.14 -8.70
N ASP A 289 -5.71 13.95 -8.71
CA ASP A 289 -7.13 13.81 -8.99
C ASP A 289 -8.03 14.16 -7.79
N LEU A 290 -8.88 15.17 -7.98
CA LEU A 290 -9.80 15.64 -6.94
C LEU A 290 -10.93 14.64 -6.63
N ASP A 291 -11.31 13.75 -7.55
CA ASP A 291 -12.31 12.71 -7.27
C ASP A 291 -11.72 11.68 -6.30
N LEU A 292 -10.43 11.33 -6.42
CA LEU A 292 -9.73 10.48 -5.46
C LEU A 292 -9.64 11.14 -4.08
N ALA A 293 -9.21 12.41 -4.03
CA ALA A 293 -9.14 13.17 -2.78
C ALA A 293 -10.54 13.28 -2.11
N ALA A 294 -11.61 13.45 -2.88
CA ALA A 294 -12.98 13.53 -2.38
C ALA A 294 -13.46 12.23 -1.69
N LEU A 295 -12.90 11.07 -2.03
CA LEU A 295 -13.19 9.80 -1.34
C LEU A 295 -12.62 9.79 0.09
N HIS A 296 -11.37 10.23 0.26
CA HIS A 296 -10.77 10.38 1.59
C HIS A 296 -11.48 11.45 2.43
N VAL A 297 -11.91 12.54 1.79
CA VAL A 297 -12.71 13.60 2.44
C VAL A 297 -14.02 13.02 3.01
N ALA A 298 -14.76 12.23 2.23
CA ALA A 298 -15.97 11.54 2.73
C ALA A 298 -15.67 10.59 3.91
N GLY A 299 -14.55 9.88 3.86
CA GLY A 299 -14.08 9.00 4.92
C GLY A 299 -13.73 9.71 6.24
N ILE A 300 -13.15 10.90 6.14
CA ILE A 300 -12.82 11.77 7.27
C ILE A 300 -14.12 12.34 7.88
N GLU A 301 -15.03 12.83 7.05
CA GLU A 301 -16.33 13.38 7.47
C GLU A 301 -17.19 12.37 8.24
N ALA A 302 -17.21 11.11 7.79
CA ALA A 302 -17.98 10.04 8.43
C ALA A 302 -17.59 9.82 9.90
N ASN A 303 -16.42 10.29 10.31
CA ASN A 303 -15.86 10.13 11.64
C ASN A 303 -15.81 11.42 12.46
N PHE A 304 -16.41 12.52 11.98
CA PHE A 304 -16.59 13.73 12.79
C PHE A 304 -17.52 13.47 13.99
N SER A 305 -17.13 13.94 15.17
CA SER A 305 -17.98 13.89 16.37
C SER A 305 -19.24 14.75 16.22
N ALA A 306 -20.40 14.16 16.49
CA ALA A 306 -21.70 14.84 16.49
C ALA A 306 -21.88 15.86 17.65
N THR A 307 -20.92 15.96 18.57
CA THR A 307 -20.99 16.83 19.77
C THR A 307 -19.88 17.88 19.85
N VAL A 308 -18.98 17.94 18.85
CA VAL A 308 -17.85 18.88 18.80
C VAL A 308 -17.96 19.77 17.57
N ASP A 309 -17.88 21.09 17.77
CA ASP A 309 -17.88 22.07 16.67
C ASP A 309 -16.68 21.83 15.73
N LEU A 310 -16.87 21.96 14.42
CA LEU A 310 -15.79 21.76 13.43
C LEU A 310 -14.56 22.65 13.65
N LYS A 311 -14.74 23.86 14.20
CA LYS A 311 -13.62 24.76 14.58
C LYS A 311 -12.70 24.18 15.67
N ASP A 312 -13.27 23.30 16.52
CA ASP A 312 -12.62 22.60 17.63
C ASP A 312 -12.21 21.16 17.24
N THR A 313 -12.41 20.78 15.98
CA THR A 313 -11.97 19.52 15.36
C THR A 313 -10.61 19.71 14.69
N GLY A 314 -9.74 18.71 14.81
CA GLY A 314 -8.48 18.60 14.09
C GLY A 314 -8.40 17.35 13.25
N ILE A 315 -7.56 17.41 12.22
CA ILE A 315 -7.37 16.35 11.23
C ILE A 315 -5.86 16.15 11.05
N ILE A 316 -5.39 14.94 11.33
CA ILE A 316 -4.02 14.51 11.04
C ILE A 316 -4.05 13.62 9.80
N LEU A 317 -3.51 14.10 8.70
CA LEU A 317 -3.24 13.30 7.50
C LEU A 317 -1.93 12.54 7.72
N LEU A 318 -2.03 11.38 8.35
CA LEU A 318 -0.95 10.43 8.62
C LEU A 318 -0.48 9.76 7.33
N ASN A 319 0.83 9.53 7.20
CA ASN A 319 1.43 8.98 6.00
C ASN A 319 2.48 7.91 6.34
N HIS A 320 2.50 6.87 5.51
CA HIS A 320 3.57 5.89 5.39
C HIS A 320 4.80 6.58 4.82
N ALA A 321 5.97 6.16 5.29
CA ALA A 321 7.25 6.71 4.88
C ALA A 321 7.87 5.93 3.69
N LEU A 322 9.13 6.19 3.38
CA LEU A 322 9.94 5.68 2.27
C LEU A 322 11.19 4.96 2.82
N HIS A 323 11.79 4.02 2.08
CA HIS A 323 13.08 3.45 2.51
C HIS A 323 14.22 4.47 2.36
N ASP A 324 15.19 4.44 3.28
CA ASP A 324 16.34 5.35 3.22
C ASP A 324 17.12 5.14 1.91
N ASN A 325 17.55 6.23 1.28
CA ASN A 325 18.23 6.29 -0.01
C ASN A 325 17.33 6.02 -1.24
N ASN A 326 16.02 5.75 -1.09
CA ASN A 326 15.11 5.71 -2.25
C ASN A 326 14.70 7.12 -2.72
N GLU A 327 14.89 8.16 -1.90
CA GLU A 327 14.57 9.55 -2.24
C GLU A 327 15.27 10.07 -3.50
N VAL A 328 16.36 9.42 -3.92
CA VAL A 328 17.09 9.74 -5.15
C VAL A 328 16.27 9.49 -6.43
N PHE A 329 15.25 8.61 -6.38
CA PHE A 329 14.43 8.28 -7.55
C PHE A 329 12.93 8.13 -7.30
N ASP A 330 12.49 8.06 -6.03
CA ASP A 330 11.10 7.81 -5.65
C ASP A 330 10.37 9.09 -5.18
N PRO A 331 9.43 9.64 -5.97
CA PRO A 331 8.68 10.85 -5.63
C PRO A 331 7.46 10.61 -4.73
N LYS A 332 7.36 9.44 -4.07
CA LYS A 332 6.26 9.08 -3.17
C LYS A 332 5.88 10.20 -2.20
N ILE A 333 6.85 10.80 -1.52
CA ILE A 333 6.60 11.79 -0.47
C ILE A 333 5.99 13.06 -1.08
N ASP A 334 6.51 13.53 -2.22
CA ASP A 334 5.99 14.68 -2.96
C ASP A 334 4.57 14.46 -3.49
N ASP A 335 4.30 13.31 -4.13
CA ASP A 335 2.96 12.91 -4.56
C ASP A 335 1.95 12.88 -3.39
N THR A 336 2.41 12.43 -2.21
CA THR A 336 1.61 12.41 -0.98
C THR A 336 1.23 13.82 -0.52
N LEU A 337 2.13 14.80 -0.67
CA LEU A 337 1.83 16.19 -0.37
C LEU A 337 0.80 16.78 -1.33
N ILE A 338 0.67 16.29 -2.57
CA ILE A 338 -0.39 16.69 -3.50
C ILE A 338 -1.75 16.20 -2.97
N ILE A 339 -1.87 14.91 -2.66
CA ILE A 339 -3.11 14.33 -2.10
C ILE A 339 -3.53 15.06 -0.82
N ASN A 340 -2.58 15.30 0.10
CA ASN A 340 -2.85 15.99 1.36
C ASN A 340 -3.33 17.44 1.17
N LYS A 341 -2.76 18.19 0.21
CA LYS A 341 -3.22 19.53 -0.16
C LYS A 341 -4.60 19.51 -0.81
N ASN A 342 -4.89 18.51 -1.65
CA ASN A 342 -6.20 18.33 -2.29
C ASN A 342 -7.29 18.03 -1.24
N ILE A 343 -7.05 17.09 -0.33
CA ILE A 343 -7.95 16.76 0.79
C ILE A 343 -8.20 18.00 1.67
N LYS A 344 -7.15 18.72 2.07
CA LYS A 344 -7.28 19.95 2.86
C LYS A 344 -8.10 21.00 2.11
N SER A 345 -7.88 21.19 0.82
CA SER A 345 -8.62 22.17 0.01
C SER A 345 -10.11 21.84 -0.08
N LEU A 346 -10.46 20.58 -0.36
CA LEU A 346 -11.84 20.11 -0.43
C LEU A 346 -12.56 20.18 0.93
N LEU A 347 -11.90 19.81 2.04
CA LEU A 347 -12.42 20.00 3.40
C LEU A 347 -12.68 21.49 3.70
N ARG A 348 -11.76 22.37 3.30
CA ARG A 348 -11.87 23.83 3.49
C ARG A 348 -12.97 24.47 2.67
N GLU A 349 -13.25 23.96 1.48
CA GLU A 349 -14.35 24.39 0.61
C GLU A 349 -15.70 23.96 1.19
N LYS A 350 -15.82 22.69 1.60
CA LYS A 350 -17.07 22.10 2.09
C LYS A 350 -17.41 22.51 3.53
N TYR A 351 -16.41 22.76 4.37
CA TYR A 351 -16.56 23.18 5.76
C TYR A 351 -15.75 24.45 6.06
N PRO A 352 -16.26 25.65 5.71
CA PRO A 352 -15.57 26.91 5.96
C PRO A 352 -15.22 27.19 7.44
N ASP A 353 -15.95 26.58 8.37
CA ASP A 353 -15.79 26.77 9.82
C ASP A 353 -14.72 25.88 10.46
N ILE A 354 -14.22 24.84 9.77
CA ILE A 354 -13.02 24.12 10.24
C ILE A 354 -11.84 25.10 10.26
N ASN A 355 -10.87 24.96 11.16
CA ASN A 355 -9.68 25.82 11.11
C ASN A 355 -8.61 25.17 10.20
N ALA A 356 -8.02 25.93 9.28
CA ALA A 356 -7.02 25.43 8.33
C ALA A 356 -5.75 24.93 9.03
N ASP A 357 -5.35 25.59 10.11
CA ASP A 357 -4.22 25.20 10.96
C ASP A 357 -4.47 23.87 11.71
N ASN A 358 -5.73 23.44 11.85
CA ASN A 358 -6.05 22.17 12.50
C ASN A 358 -5.95 20.99 11.51
N ILE A 359 -5.68 21.23 10.23
CA ILE A 359 -5.51 20.20 9.19
C ILE A 359 -4.02 20.14 8.85
N ILE A 360 -3.35 19.12 9.38
CA ILE A 360 -1.89 18.94 9.33
C ILE A 360 -1.53 17.55 8.81
N GLY A 361 -0.35 17.39 8.22
CA GLY A 361 0.21 16.10 7.81
C GLY A 361 1.23 15.58 8.82
N ALA A 362 1.32 14.25 8.94
CA ALA A 362 2.29 13.61 9.80
C ALA A 362 2.84 12.30 9.22
N TYR A 363 3.94 11.82 9.79
CA TYR A 363 4.59 10.55 9.47
C TYR A 363 4.86 9.73 10.73
N MET A 364 5.14 8.44 10.54
CA MET A 364 5.60 7.55 11.60
C MET A 364 7.00 7.90 12.12
N GLY A 365 7.47 7.13 13.10
CA GLY A 365 8.79 7.33 13.68
C GLY A 365 9.92 6.99 12.72
N ILE A 366 11.09 7.57 12.99
CA ILE A 366 12.36 7.30 12.31
C ILE A 366 13.35 6.75 13.35
N LYS A 367 14.17 5.76 12.97
CA LYS A 367 15.26 5.27 13.84
C LYS A 367 16.26 6.38 14.15
N ASP A 368 16.39 6.70 15.43
CA ASP A 368 17.26 7.77 15.93
C ASP A 368 18.65 7.21 16.33
N LEU A 369 19.66 8.09 16.37
CA LEU A 369 20.99 7.76 16.89
C LEU A 369 20.92 7.69 18.42
N ASN A 370 21.17 6.51 19.00
CA ASN A 370 21.26 6.39 20.45
C ASN A 370 22.59 7.00 20.95
N PRO A 371 22.56 8.03 21.83
CA PRO A 371 23.76 8.72 22.30
C PRO A 371 24.61 7.89 23.28
N GLU A 372 24.07 6.83 23.88
CA GLU A 372 24.77 5.98 24.86
C GLU A 372 25.75 5.00 24.20
N ASN A 373 25.47 4.59 22.95
CA ASN A 373 26.26 3.58 22.22
C ASN A 373 26.67 3.99 20.80
N GLY A 374 26.14 5.10 20.26
CA GLY A 374 26.43 5.58 18.91
C GLY A 374 25.81 4.75 17.78
N LEU A 375 24.79 3.93 18.06
CA LEU A 375 24.11 3.09 17.08
C LEU A 375 22.79 3.71 16.63
N ILE A 376 22.48 3.61 15.33
CA ILE A 376 21.15 3.94 14.79
C ILE A 376 20.22 2.76 15.03
N GLU A 377 19.29 2.90 15.97
CA GLU A 377 18.41 1.84 16.45
C GLU A 377 16.98 2.33 16.68
N ARG A 378 16.04 1.41 16.90
CA ARG A 378 14.73 1.80 17.42
C ARG A 378 14.93 2.19 18.88
N THR A 379 14.64 3.45 19.20
CA THR A 379 14.64 3.96 20.58
C THR A 379 13.24 3.85 21.16
N ARG A 380 13.07 4.15 22.44
CA ARG A 380 11.73 4.27 23.00
C ARG A 380 11.09 5.57 22.51
N GLU A 381 11.83 6.66 22.62
CA GLU A 381 11.50 8.03 22.26
C GLU A 381 10.96 8.17 20.81
N MET A 382 11.38 7.27 19.93
CA MET A 382 10.88 7.10 18.56
C MET A 382 9.36 6.83 18.47
N ARG A 383 8.66 6.51 19.57
CA ARG A 383 7.19 6.50 19.79
C ARG A 383 6.28 5.84 18.74
N GLY A 384 6.77 5.24 17.67
CA GLY A 384 5.99 4.56 16.62
C GLY A 384 6.68 3.29 16.14
N GLU A 385 6.06 2.58 15.19
CA GLU A 385 6.78 1.65 14.32
C GLU A 385 7.72 2.40 13.38
N ASP A 386 8.82 1.75 12.98
CA ASP A 386 9.69 2.25 11.92
C ASP A 386 9.11 1.88 10.56
N LEU A 387 8.37 2.80 9.94
CA LEU A 387 7.89 2.63 8.56
C LEU A 387 8.83 3.28 7.53
N GLY A 388 10.00 3.78 7.96
CA GLY A 388 11.00 4.45 7.13
C GLY A 388 11.04 5.98 7.33
N TYR A 389 11.41 6.70 6.27
CA TYR A 389 11.76 8.12 6.29
C TYR A 389 10.87 8.96 5.36
N ALA A 390 10.62 10.22 5.71
CA ALA A 390 9.80 11.13 4.92
C ALA A 390 10.66 12.09 4.08
N TRP A 391 11.66 11.56 3.37
CA TRP A 391 12.56 12.35 2.54
C TRP A 391 11.90 12.75 1.21
N LEU A 392 11.97 14.03 0.86
CA LEU A 392 11.51 14.54 -0.44
C LEU A 392 12.43 14.08 -1.57
N TYR A 393 11.85 13.93 -2.76
CA TYR A 393 12.53 13.53 -3.99
C TYR A 393 13.75 14.39 -4.33
N GLU A 394 14.85 13.75 -4.74
CA GLU A 394 16.12 14.39 -5.15
C GLU A 394 16.63 15.43 -4.14
N SER A 395 16.39 15.17 -2.85
CA SER A 395 16.75 16.07 -1.75
C SER A 395 17.84 15.48 -0.85
N ASN A 396 18.60 16.35 -0.19
CA ASN A 396 19.53 15.94 0.86
C ASN A 396 18.78 15.63 2.17
N LYS A 397 17.95 14.58 2.15
CA LYS A 397 17.13 14.10 3.27
C LYS A 397 16.25 15.20 3.88
N GLN A 398 15.61 15.99 3.01
CA GLN A 398 14.72 17.06 3.42
C GLN A 398 13.33 16.51 3.77
N LEU A 399 12.80 16.85 4.95
CA LEU A 399 11.41 16.56 5.33
C LEU A 399 10.44 17.56 4.66
N PRO A 400 9.16 17.17 4.45
CA PRO A 400 8.06 18.09 4.16
C PRO A 400 8.05 19.31 5.09
N GLY A 401 7.84 20.49 4.50
CA GLY A 401 7.86 21.75 5.24
C GLY A 401 6.62 21.99 6.10
N HIS A 402 6.82 22.76 7.18
CA HIS A 402 5.78 23.33 8.04
C HIS A 402 4.72 22.31 8.50
N GLU A 403 3.47 22.50 8.08
CA GLU A 403 2.28 21.78 8.52
C GLU A 403 2.21 20.32 8.05
N TRP A 404 3.12 19.88 7.18
CA TRP A 404 3.09 18.54 6.58
C TRP A 404 4.13 17.56 7.14
N GLY A 405 5.12 18.04 7.90
CA GLY A 405 6.32 17.29 8.26
C GLY A 405 6.39 16.75 9.68
N TYR A 406 5.29 16.75 10.44
CA TYR A 406 5.30 16.31 11.84
C TYR A 406 5.60 14.81 11.98
N ARG A 407 6.28 14.40 13.06
CA ARG A 407 6.14 13.04 13.60
C ARG A 407 4.73 12.93 14.21
N TYR A 408 4.06 11.78 14.11
CA TYR A 408 2.62 11.73 14.45
C TYR A 408 2.29 12.11 15.92
N TRP A 409 3.19 11.83 16.87
CA TRP A 409 3.03 12.30 18.26
C TRP A 409 3.24 13.81 18.42
N ASP A 410 4.09 14.43 17.60
CA ASP A 410 4.26 15.90 17.57
C ASP A 410 3.01 16.57 16.98
N ALA A 411 2.36 15.95 15.98
CA ALA A 411 1.07 16.38 15.45
C ALA A 411 -0.05 16.27 16.50
N LEU A 412 -0.10 15.17 17.25
CA LEU A 412 -1.03 14.99 18.38
C LEU A 412 -0.78 16.03 19.48
N GLN A 413 0.47 16.30 19.84
CA GLN A 413 0.84 17.34 20.80
C GLN A 413 0.41 18.74 20.32
N TYR A 414 0.68 19.07 19.06
CA TYR A 414 0.30 20.34 18.44
C TYR A 414 -1.21 20.58 18.48
N LEU A 415 -2.03 19.58 18.14
CA LEU A 415 -3.49 19.70 18.22
C LEU A 415 -3.98 19.75 19.68
N LYS A 416 -3.40 18.96 20.59
CA LYS A 416 -3.73 19.00 22.02
C LYS A 416 -3.49 20.40 22.60
N ASP A 417 -2.34 21.01 22.33
CA ASP A 417 -1.98 22.31 22.90
C ASP A 417 -2.77 23.48 22.27
N ARG A 418 -3.41 23.25 21.11
CA ARG A 418 -4.42 24.15 20.53
C ARG A 418 -5.82 23.99 21.13
N GLY A 419 -6.02 23.07 22.07
CA GLY A 419 -7.31 22.83 22.73
C GLY A 419 -8.33 22.08 21.85
N ILE A 420 -7.86 21.31 20.87
CA ILE A 420 -8.70 20.48 20.00
C ILE A 420 -9.44 19.42 20.80
N LYS A 421 -10.74 19.29 20.56
CA LYS A 421 -11.65 18.42 21.34
C LYS A 421 -12.01 17.12 20.62
N HIS A 422 -11.76 17.07 19.31
CA HIS A 422 -11.92 15.88 18.51
C HIS A 422 -10.83 15.81 17.43
N ILE A 423 -10.15 14.68 17.30
CA ILE A 423 -9.12 14.45 16.26
C ILE A 423 -9.55 13.31 15.35
N VAL A 424 -9.71 13.58 14.06
CA VAL A 424 -9.78 12.53 13.04
C VAL A 424 -8.37 12.27 12.50
N ILE A 425 -7.89 11.05 12.67
CA ILE A 425 -6.71 10.56 11.97
C ILE A 425 -7.17 10.09 10.59
N GLY A 426 -6.61 10.63 9.52
CA GLY A 426 -6.81 10.15 8.15
C GLY A 426 -5.49 9.60 7.61
N PHE A 427 -5.49 8.54 6.81
CA PHE A 427 -4.26 8.00 6.20
C PHE A 427 -4.46 7.86 4.67
N PRO A 428 -4.27 8.94 3.88
CA PRO A 428 -4.68 8.95 2.48
C PRO A 428 -3.96 7.96 1.56
N GLN A 429 -2.79 7.46 1.96
CA GLN A 429 -2.09 6.39 1.25
C GLN A 429 -2.70 4.99 1.47
N ILE A 430 -3.73 4.85 2.31
CA ILE A 430 -4.49 3.61 2.49
C ILE A 430 -5.90 3.82 1.93
N VAL A 431 -6.19 3.15 0.82
CA VAL A 431 -7.50 3.20 0.14
C VAL A 431 -8.42 2.01 0.48
N THR A 432 -7.87 0.99 1.12
CA THR A 432 -8.49 -0.31 1.37
C THR A 432 -8.16 -0.73 2.81
N ASP A 433 -9.18 -1.11 3.58
CA ASP A 433 -9.01 -1.65 4.93
C ASP A 433 -8.09 -2.88 4.94
N SER A 434 -7.24 -2.94 5.95
CA SER A 434 -6.40 -4.11 6.31
C SER A 434 -6.08 -4.07 7.80
N VAL A 435 -5.43 -5.10 8.34
CA VAL A 435 -4.95 -5.11 9.74
C VAL A 435 -4.12 -3.87 10.12
N LEU A 436 -3.45 -3.25 9.13
CA LEU A 436 -2.67 -2.02 9.34
C LEU A 436 -3.56 -0.92 9.95
N ASN A 437 -4.59 -0.46 9.24
CA ASN A 437 -5.43 0.62 9.75
C ASN A 437 -6.52 0.12 10.70
N LEU A 438 -6.99 -1.12 10.57
CA LEU A 438 -7.97 -1.70 11.49
C LEU A 438 -7.39 -1.93 12.89
N VAL A 439 -6.11 -2.30 13.04
CA VAL A 439 -5.53 -2.65 14.35
C VAL A 439 -4.26 -1.86 14.67
N GLU A 440 -3.25 -1.89 13.81
CA GLU A 440 -1.93 -1.29 14.12
C GLU A 440 -2.02 0.23 14.35
N ILE A 441 -2.62 0.98 13.42
CA ILE A 441 -2.73 2.44 13.55
C ILE A 441 -3.60 2.82 14.77
N HIS A 442 -4.68 2.09 15.02
CA HIS A 442 -5.50 2.29 16.22
C HIS A 442 -4.66 2.17 17.51
N ASN A 443 -3.82 1.14 17.63
CA ASN A 443 -2.96 0.96 18.81
C ASN A 443 -1.83 1.99 18.90
N GLN A 444 -1.24 2.39 17.76
CA GLN A 444 -0.24 3.46 17.72
C GLN A 444 -0.81 4.82 18.16
N ILE A 445 -2.07 5.13 17.84
CA ILE A 445 -2.74 6.35 18.31
C ILE A 445 -3.21 6.21 19.77
N ALA A 446 -3.76 5.05 20.15
CA ALA A 446 -4.31 4.82 21.48
C ALA A 446 -3.26 4.85 22.60
N LYS A 447 -2.03 4.35 22.37
CA LYS A 447 -0.97 4.51 23.36
C LYS A 447 -0.60 5.99 23.56
N GLU A 448 -0.77 6.86 22.57
CA GLU A 448 -0.43 8.28 22.72
C GLU A 448 -1.55 9.06 23.42
N ILE A 449 -2.80 8.92 22.96
CA ILE A 449 -3.93 9.74 23.43
C ILE A 449 -5.10 8.95 24.05
N GLY A 450 -4.91 7.67 24.35
CA GLY A 450 -5.78 6.85 25.18
C GLY A 450 -6.87 6.09 24.44
N PHE A 451 -7.10 4.82 24.80
CA PHE A 451 -8.22 4.04 24.23
C PHE A 451 -9.59 4.51 24.72
N LYS A 452 -9.74 5.04 25.94
CA LYS A 452 -11.04 5.56 26.44
C LYS A 452 -11.45 6.86 25.76
N ASN A 453 -10.51 7.53 25.10
CA ASN A 453 -10.77 8.70 24.25
C ASN A 453 -11.17 8.31 22.81
N TRP A 454 -11.12 7.04 22.42
CA TRP A 454 -11.63 6.59 21.12
C TRP A 454 -13.14 6.82 21.05
N LEU A 455 -13.63 7.44 19.96
CA LEU A 455 -15.01 7.89 19.80
C LEU A 455 -16.04 6.76 20.04
N TYR A 456 -15.68 5.53 19.68
CA TYR A 456 -16.53 4.34 19.77
C TYR A 456 -16.28 3.48 21.02
N TRP A 457 -15.43 3.91 21.97
CA TRP A 457 -15.06 3.10 23.13
C TRP A 457 -16.25 2.57 23.94
N THR A 458 -17.25 3.43 24.21
CA THR A 458 -18.42 3.06 25.02
C THR A 458 -19.44 2.21 24.26
N SER A 459 -19.52 2.33 22.93
CA SER A 459 -20.44 1.54 22.09
C SER A 459 -19.84 0.22 21.59
N GLY A 460 -18.51 0.17 21.49
CA GLY A 460 -17.79 -0.78 20.66
C GLY A 460 -18.06 -0.59 19.15
N ASN A 461 -17.36 -1.40 18.36
CA ASN A 461 -17.60 -1.71 16.97
C ASN A 461 -17.43 -3.23 16.79
N ASN A 462 -18.50 -4.00 17.02
CA ASN A 462 -18.48 -5.46 16.93
C ASN A 462 -18.50 -5.98 15.48
N ASP A 463 -18.81 -5.12 14.51
CA ASP A 463 -18.81 -5.48 13.08
C ASP A 463 -17.37 -5.59 12.56
N ALA A 464 -16.48 -4.67 12.97
CA ALA A 464 -15.05 -4.73 12.67
C ALA A 464 -14.23 -5.56 13.68
N TYR A 465 -14.64 -5.62 14.95
CA TYR A 465 -13.90 -6.30 16.03
C TYR A 465 -14.79 -7.32 16.76
N PRO A 466 -15.09 -8.48 16.14
CA PRO A 466 -15.98 -9.46 16.74
C PRO A 466 -15.48 -9.95 18.10
N GLY A 467 -16.41 -10.11 19.04
CA GLY A 467 -16.16 -10.64 20.39
C GLY A 467 -15.73 -9.61 21.43
N ILE A 468 -14.84 -8.66 21.10
CA ILE A 468 -14.32 -7.65 22.05
C ILE A 468 -14.83 -6.23 21.75
N GLY A 469 -15.15 -5.91 20.49
CA GLY A 469 -15.71 -4.62 20.09
C GLY A 469 -14.72 -3.45 20.02
N HIS A 470 -13.41 -3.66 20.20
CA HIS A 470 -12.38 -2.64 20.03
C HIS A 470 -11.05 -3.25 19.55
N PRO A 471 -10.16 -2.50 18.86
CA PRO A 471 -8.91 -3.02 18.30
C PRO A 471 -7.76 -3.15 19.31
N PHE A 472 -7.90 -2.53 20.49
CA PHE A 472 -6.79 -2.31 21.41
C PHE A 472 -6.23 -3.59 22.06
N ALA A 473 -4.91 -3.72 22.02
CA ALA A 473 -4.12 -4.62 22.86
C ALA A 473 -3.99 -4.05 24.27
N ASP A 474 -3.52 -4.85 25.22
CA ASP A 474 -3.13 -4.36 26.56
C ASP A 474 -1.85 -3.51 26.44
N TYR A 475 -0.89 -3.96 25.62
CA TYR A 475 0.30 -3.20 25.26
C TYR A 475 0.64 -3.34 23.78
N TRP A 476 1.10 -2.26 23.17
CA TRP A 476 1.61 -2.24 21.80
C TRP A 476 3.08 -2.64 21.77
N GLY A 477 3.44 -3.51 20.83
CA GLY A 477 4.62 -4.36 21.00
C GLY A 477 4.30 -5.70 21.65
N ASN A 478 3.08 -6.21 21.52
CA ASN A 478 2.66 -7.55 21.94
C ASN A 478 3.53 -8.72 21.41
N TRP A 479 4.41 -8.46 20.44
CA TRP A 479 5.43 -9.38 19.91
C TRP A 479 6.79 -9.32 20.61
N VAL A 480 7.03 -8.42 21.57
CA VAL A 480 8.32 -8.36 22.30
C VAL A 480 8.49 -9.57 23.22
N ASP A 481 9.74 -9.87 23.58
CA ASP A 481 10.02 -10.83 24.63
C ASP A 481 9.37 -10.37 25.95
N THR A 482 8.69 -11.29 26.65
CA THR A 482 7.94 -10.96 27.88
C THR A 482 8.78 -11.08 29.15
N MET A 483 10.07 -11.40 29.02
CA MET A 483 10.99 -11.69 30.12
C MET A 483 12.08 -10.62 30.24
N CYS A 484 12.30 -10.15 31.47
CA CYS A 484 13.30 -9.18 31.86
C CYS A 484 14.32 -9.89 32.76
N GLY A 485 15.36 -10.47 32.15
CA GLY A 485 16.21 -11.46 32.80
C GLY A 485 15.47 -12.78 33.02
N THR A 486 15.31 -13.19 34.28
CA THR A 486 14.58 -14.43 34.66
C THR A 486 13.13 -14.20 35.09
N GLU A 487 12.71 -12.94 35.25
CA GLU A 487 11.36 -12.57 35.73
C GLU A 487 10.55 -11.94 34.59
N PRO A 488 9.20 -11.96 34.63
CA PRO A 488 8.39 -11.28 33.62
C PRO A 488 8.60 -9.76 33.66
N CYS A 489 8.58 -9.11 32.49
CA CYS A 489 8.60 -7.65 32.37
C CYS A 489 7.29 -7.02 32.89
N CYS A 490 7.33 -5.72 33.19
CA CYS A 490 6.14 -4.93 33.53
C CYS A 490 5.78 -3.99 32.38
N PHE A 491 4.63 -4.21 31.74
CA PHE A 491 4.15 -3.40 30.62
C PHE A 491 3.08 -2.37 31.01
N GLU A 492 2.77 -2.23 32.30
CA GLU A 492 1.76 -1.33 32.85
C GLU A 492 2.32 0.08 33.15
N MET A 493 1.65 1.13 32.69
CA MET A 493 2.05 2.52 32.85
C MET A 493 2.11 2.94 34.32
N GLY A 494 3.31 3.33 34.78
CA GLY A 494 3.57 3.65 36.19
C GLY A 494 4.31 2.56 36.95
N GLY A 495 4.41 1.35 36.39
CA GLY A 495 5.05 0.20 37.00
C GLY A 495 4.07 -0.69 37.76
N CYS A 496 4.51 -1.90 38.06
CA CYS A 496 3.66 -2.95 38.65
C CYS A 496 3.68 -2.87 40.18
N ASP A 497 2.61 -3.34 40.83
CA ASP A 497 2.45 -3.36 42.30
C ASP A 497 3.61 -4.06 43.06
N ASP A 498 4.34 -4.96 42.41
CA ASP A 498 5.52 -5.66 42.94
C ASP A 498 6.84 -4.86 42.83
N GLY A 499 6.78 -3.63 42.31
CA GLY A 499 7.92 -2.72 42.16
C GLY A 499 8.71 -2.90 40.87
N ARG A 500 8.28 -3.78 39.93
CA ARG A 500 8.90 -3.83 38.59
C ARG A 500 8.63 -2.53 37.83
N PRO A 501 9.66 -1.88 37.26
CA PRO A 501 9.52 -0.55 36.68
C PRO A 501 8.83 -0.58 35.32
N TYR A 502 8.17 0.52 35.00
CA TYR A 502 7.78 0.88 33.64
C TYR A 502 8.49 2.17 33.21
N PRO A 503 9.08 2.23 32.00
CA PRO A 503 9.16 1.14 31.03
C PRO A 503 10.06 -0.02 31.49
N PRO A 504 9.91 -1.21 30.89
CA PRO A 504 10.87 -2.29 31.07
C PRO A 504 12.30 -1.82 30.76
N PRO A 505 13.31 -2.26 31.54
CA PRO A 505 14.71 -1.96 31.23
C PRO A 505 15.12 -2.62 29.91
N ARG A 506 16.02 -1.99 29.16
CA ARG A 506 16.66 -2.55 27.96
C ARG A 506 17.26 -3.92 28.28
N GLN A 507 16.95 -4.94 27.49
CA GLN A 507 17.53 -6.29 27.64
C GLN A 507 18.70 -6.52 26.70
N THR A 508 18.70 -5.89 25.52
CA THR A 508 19.82 -5.92 24.59
C THR A 508 21.05 -5.26 25.21
N GLU A 509 22.22 -5.89 25.14
CA GLU A 509 23.49 -5.30 25.57
C GLU A 509 23.74 -3.95 24.86
N LEU A 510 24.42 -3.01 25.51
CA LEU A 510 24.56 -1.63 24.99
C LEU A 510 25.41 -1.56 23.72
N GLU A 511 26.42 -2.41 23.61
CA GLU A 511 27.29 -2.54 22.42
C GLU A 511 26.61 -3.22 21.22
N LYS A 512 25.39 -3.74 21.39
CA LYS A 512 24.57 -4.33 20.34
C LYS A 512 23.42 -3.39 19.98
N LYS A 513 23.09 -3.33 18.69
CA LYS A 513 21.89 -2.65 18.20
C LYS A 513 20.66 -3.30 18.84
N ARG A 514 19.78 -2.49 19.44
CA ARG A 514 18.55 -2.97 20.08
C ARG A 514 17.69 -3.75 19.10
N GLY A 515 17.26 -4.94 19.51
CA GLY A 515 16.30 -5.76 18.77
C GLY A 515 14.91 -5.12 18.72
N ASP A 516 14.16 -5.46 17.69
CA ASP A 516 12.74 -5.10 17.51
C ASP A 516 11.81 -5.87 18.47
N MET A 517 12.31 -6.96 19.08
CA MET A 517 11.66 -7.73 20.15
C MET A 517 12.13 -7.34 21.56
N ASP A 518 12.96 -6.30 21.75
CA ASP A 518 13.41 -5.87 23.09
C ASP A 518 12.23 -5.31 23.92
N PRO A 519 11.98 -5.81 25.16
CA PRO A 519 10.81 -5.40 25.93
C PRO A 519 10.74 -3.91 26.26
N SER A 520 11.87 -3.19 26.27
CA SER A 520 11.91 -1.75 26.52
C SER A 520 11.23 -0.89 25.44
N LEU A 521 10.92 -1.50 24.29
CA LEU A 521 10.22 -0.88 23.16
C LEU A 521 8.69 -1.00 23.23
N ALA A 522 8.16 -1.86 24.10
CA ALA A 522 6.72 -2.01 24.29
C ALA A 522 6.10 -0.82 25.03
N TYR A 523 4.86 -0.51 24.67
CA TYR A 523 4.10 0.61 25.20
C TYR A 523 2.78 0.12 25.78
N ASP A 524 2.49 0.47 27.03
CA ASP A 524 1.14 0.34 27.58
C ASP A 524 0.14 1.07 26.68
N VAL A 525 -0.95 0.42 26.30
CA VAL A 525 -2.08 1.06 25.64
C VAL A 525 -3.06 1.46 26.75
N SER A 526 -2.70 2.51 27.49
CA SER A 526 -3.45 2.95 28.66
C SER A 526 -4.71 3.74 28.31
N GLU A 527 -5.59 3.93 29.29
CA GLU A 527 -6.87 4.62 29.13
C GLU A 527 -6.80 5.97 28.42
N TYR A 528 -5.81 6.78 28.82
CA TYR A 528 -5.68 8.20 28.47
C TYR A 528 -4.32 8.54 27.83
N GLY A 529 -3.48 7.52 27.59
CA GLY A 529 -2.26 7.59 26.78
C GLY A 529 -1.05 8.26 27.43
N HIS A 530 0.12 8.07 26.81
CA HIS A 530 1.43 8.57 27.27
C HIS A 530 1.70 10.05 26.92
N LEU A 531 0.85 10.70 26.11
CA LEU A 531 1.07 12.08 25.68
C LEU A 531 0.70 13.07 26.80
N GLY A 532 1.68 13.81 27.32
CA GLY A 532 1.45 14.79 28.40
C GLY A 532 1.33 14.20 29.81
N TYR A 533 1.69 12.92 29.99
CA TYR A 533 1.87 12.29 31.29
C TYR A 533 3.35 12.21 31.71
N ASP A 534 3.61 12.49 32.98
CA ASP A 534 4.88 12.36 33.68
C ASP A 534 4.71 11.39 34.87
N PRO A 535 5.39 10.22 34.88
CA PRO A 535 5.33 9.30 36.01
C PRO A 535 5.91 9.88 37.31
N GLY A 536 6.76 10.90 37.24
CA GLY A 536 7.31 11.58 38.41
C GLY A 536 6.29 12.42 39.19
N ALA A 537 5.16 12.78 38.56
CA ALA A 537 4.09 13.57 39.17
C ALA A 537 2.98 12.73 39.84
N GLY A 538 3.07 11.40 39.77
CA GLY A 538 2.12 10.45 40.37
C GLY A 538 1.65 9.36 39.40
N PRO A 539 0.94 8.33 39.89
CA PRO A 539 0.41 7.24 39.06
C PRO A 539 -0.69 7.72 38.09
N PRO A 540 -1.04 6.92 37.06
CA PRO A 540 -2.19 7.21 36.20
C PRO A 540 -3.52 7.02 36.94
N ASP A 541 -4.61 7.50 36.34
CA ASP A 541 -5.98 7.33 36.86
C ASP A 541 -6.86 6.71 35.76
N ALA A 542 -7.36 5.49 36.00
CA ALA A 542 -8.20 4.77 35.04
C ALA A 542 -9.60 5.39 34.83
N GLY A 543 -9.99 6.38 35.65
CA GLY A 543 -11.28 7.05 35.62
C GLY A 543 -11.29 8.43 34.95
N LYS A 544 -10.14 9.05 34.70
CA LYS A 544 -10.03 10.37 34.04
C LYS A 544 -8.61 10.64 33.50
N PRO A 545 -8.47 11.49 32.47
CA PRO A 545 -7.18 12.07 32.13
C PRO A 545 -6.58 12.85 33.32
N MET A 546 -5.27 12.72 33.48
CA MET A 546 -4.47 13.35 34.53
C MET A 546 -3.43 14.30 33.91
N GLN A 547 -2.91 15.22 34.72
CA GLN A 547 -1.79 16.10 34.34
C GLN A 547 -2.08 16.91 33.05
N ASN A 548 -1.36 16.66 31.94
CA ASN A 548 -1.54 17.30 30.63
C ASN A 548 -1.94 16.28 29.53
N GLN A 549 -2.58 15.17 29.92
CA GLN A 549 -3.11 14.17 28.99
C GLN A 549 -4.21 14.75 28.10
N TYR A 550 -4.44 14.11 26.95
CA TYR A 550 -5.52 14.47 26.04
C TYR A 550 -6.90 14.20 26.68
N THR A 551 -7.79 15.18 26.57
CA THR A 551 -9.15 15.16 27.18
C THR A 551 -10.29 15.13 26.16
N GLY A 552 -9.96 15.20 24.87
CA GLY A 552 -10.94 15.12 23.79
C GLY A 552 -11.18 13.69 23.31
N THR A 553 -11.83 13.55 22.17
CA THR A 553 -12.07 12.26 21.51
C THR A 553 -11.23 12.09 20.24
N TRP A 554 -11.09 10.88 19.74
CA TRP A 554 -10.45 10.63 18.45
C TRP A 554 -11.06 9.46 17.69
N ALA A 555 -10.90 9.45 16.37
CA ALA A 555 -11.30 8.36 15.49
C ALA A 555 -10.33 8.23 14.31
N LEU A 556 -10.29 7.05 13.67
CA LEU A 556 -9.71 6.92 12.33
C LEU A 556 -10.79 7.24 11.29
N TRP A 557 -10.39 7.81 10.16
CA TRP A 557 -11.20 7.90 8.95
C TRP A 557 -11.60 6.51 8.44
N THR A 558 -12.68 6.46 7.67
CA THR A 558 -13.05 5.27 6.89
C THR A 558 -12.37 5.35 5.52
N PRO A 559 -11.54 4.38 5.09
CA PRO A 559 -10.98 4.42 3.74
C PRO A 559 -12.06 4.23 2.65
N PRO A 560 -11.77 4.63 1.39
CA PRO A 560 -12.68 4.47 0.25
C PRO A 560 -13.24 3.05 0.05
N ASN A 561 -12.47 2.01 0.39
CA ASN A 561 -12.85 0.61 0.32
C ASN A 561 -13.47 0.22 -1.03
N ASP A 562 -14.64 -0.41 -1.02
CA ASP A 562 -15.35 -0.94 -2.18
C ASP A 562 -16.24 0.12 -2.87
N ASP A 563 -16.11 1.41 -2.52
CA ASP A 563 -16.83 2.48 -3.18
C ASP A 563 -16.56 2.43 -4.71
N PRO A 564 -17.61 2.24 -5.54
CA PRO A 564 -17.43 2.02 -6.97
C PRO A 564 -16.78 3.22 -7.69
N ARG A 565 -16.78 4.41 -7.08
CA ARG A 565 -16.07 5.59 -7.60
C ARG A 565 -14.55 5.38 -7.67
N VAL A 566 -13.96 4.53 -6.82
CA VAL A 566 -12.55 4.10 -6.96
C VAL A 566 -12.34 3.48 -8.34
N GLY A 567 -13.20 2.54 -8.72
CA GLY A 567 -13.18 1.90 -10.04
C GLY A 567 -13.37 2.90 -11.19
N THR A 568 -14.23 3.92 -11.01
CA THR A 568 -14.43 5.00 -11.99
C THR A 568 -13.16 5.84 -12.19
N VAL A 569 -12.48 6.25 -11.11
CA VAL A 569 -11.23 7.04 -11.19
C VAL A 569 -10.12 6.24 -11.89
N LEU A 570 -9.98 4.96 -11.57
CA LEU A 570 -9.00 4.09 -12.23
C LEU A 570 -9.32 3.92 -13.73
N ALA A 571 -10.58 3.62 -14.07
CA ALA A 571 -11.00 3.44 -15.46
C ALA A 571 -10.84 4.70 -16.32
N LYS A 572 -11.10 5.89 -15.74
CA LYS A 572 -10.87 7.22 -16.33
C LYS A 572 -9.42 7.39 -16.81
N TYR A 573 -8.43 7.04 -15.98
CA TYR A 573 -7.02 7.18 -16.36
C TYR A 573 -6.48 6.05 -17.25
N VAL A 574 -6.95 4.82 -17.08
CA VAL A 574 -6.66 3.72 -18.02
C VAL A 574 -7.16 4.05 -19.44
N LEU A 575 -8.36 4.65 -19.57
CA LEU A 575 -8.85 5.11 -20.86
C LEU A 575 -7.96 6.22 -21.45
N LYS A 576 -7.65 7.26 -20.68
CA LYS A 576 -6.75 8.35 -21.13
C LYS A 576 -5.40 7.79 -21.59
N ALA A 577 -4.80 6.87 -20.85
CA ALA A 577 -3.56 6.21 -21.23
C ALA A 577 -3.70 5.43 -22.56
N ALA A 578 -4.83 4.72 -22.76
CA ALA A 578 -5.09 4.00 -24.00
C ALA A 578 -5.29 4.93 -25.22
N LEU A 579 -5.79 6.14 -25.01
CA LEU A 579 -5.98 7.15 -26.06
C LEU A 579 -4.75 8.06 -26.27
N ASN A 580 -3.74 7.97 -25.39
CA ASN A 580 -2.60 8.89 -25.27
C ASN A 580 -3.03 10.33 -24.89
N GLU A 581 -4.00 10.43 -23.98
CA GLU A 581 -4.62 11.66 -23.46
C GLU A 581 -4.28 11.90 -21.96
N LEU A 582 -3.15 11.37 -21.49
CA LEU A 582 -2.56 11.75 -20.21
C LEU A 582 -1.92 13.15 -20.31
N PRO A 583 -1.85 13.93 -19.22
CA PRO A 583 -1.59 15.38 -19.25
C PRO A 583 -0.16 15.83 -19.63
#